data_AF-A0A173UAA6-F1
#
_entry.id   AF-A0A173UAA6-F1
#
_cell.length_a   1.000
_cell.length_b   1.000
_cell.length_c   1.000
_cell.angle_alpha   90.00
_cell.angle_beta   90.00
_cell.angle_gamma   90.00
#
_symmetry.space_group_name_H-M   'P 1'
#
loop_
_entity.id
_entity.type
_entity.pdbx_description
1 polymer ?
#
loop_
_entity_poly.entity_id
_entity_poly.type
_entity_poly.pdbx_seq_one_letter_code
_entity_poly.pdbx_strand_id
1 'polypeptide(L)' 'MPAIFPDDPELNYHNLEGVHNDSEAMTIFPRIKDMPAEEQKKARHNLLKYCELDTYAMVKVWGELVRVLEGDTEDGEN' A
#
# COMPACT_ATOMS: atom_id res chain seq x y z
N MET A 1 6.91 -3.89 -2.13
CA MET A 1 5.98 -5.01 -1.93
C MET A 1 5.94 -6.12 -2.99
N PRO A 2 6.33 -5.93 -4.28
CA PRO A 2 6.06 -6.96 -5.30
C PRO A 2 6.73 -8.31 -5.04
N ALA A 3 7.66 -8.42 -4.09
CA ALA A 3 8.31 -9.67 -3.74
C ALA A 3 7.40 -10.68 -3.02
N ILE A 4 6.42 -10.24 -2.21
CA ILE A 4 5.56 -11.15 -1.42
C ILE A 4 4.21 -11.35 -2.12
N PHE A 5 3.68 -10.29 -2.74
CA PHE A 5 2.41 -10.31 -3.45
C PHE A 5 2.57 -9.71 -4.86
N PRO A 6 3.32 -10.37 -5.78
CA PRO A 6 3.61 -9.81 -7.11
C PRO A 6 2.37 -9.61 -7.98
N ASP A 7 1.40 -10.52 -7.90
CA ASP A 7 0.24 -10.58 -8.81
C ASP A 7 -1.10 -10.33 -8.10
N ASP A 8 -1.07 -9.78 -6.88
CA ASP A 8 -2.29 -9.50 -6.12
C ASP A 8 -2.98 -8.25 -6.68
N PRO A 9 -4.16 -8.37 -7.30
CA PRO A 9 -4.85 -7.25 -7.91
C PRO A 9 -5.31 -6.21 -6.89
N GLU A 10 -5.48 -6.60 -5.62
CA GLU A 10 -5.85 -5.68 -4.54
C GLU A 10 -4.67 -4.81 -4.10
N LEU A 11 -3.43 -5.19 -4.41
CA LEU A 11 -2.21 -4.46 -4.09
C LEU A 11 -1.59 -3.78 -5.32
N ASN A 12 -2.40 -3.53 -6.35
CA ASN A 12 -1.96 -2.87 -7.57
C ASN A 12 -1.99 -1.33 -7.44
N TYR A 13 -0.85 -0.75 -7.09
CA TYR A 13 -0.68 0.70 -6.97
C TYR A 13 -0.88 1.47 -8.29
N HIS A 14 -0.74 0.82 -9.45
CA HIS A 14 -0.99 1.47 -10.74
C HIS A 14 -2.46 1.78 -10.99
N ASN A 15 -3.38 1.21 -10.20
CA ASN A 15 -4.81 1.52 -10.25
C ASN A 15 -5.18 2.77 -9.45
N LEU A 16 -4.25 3.33 -8.66
CA LEU A 16 -4.48 4.56 -7.93
C LEU A 16 -4.50 5.75 -8.89
N GLU A 17 -5.26 6.79 -8.55
CA GLU A 17 -5.19 8.04 -9.29
C GLU A 17 -4.10 8.93 -8.68
N GLY A 18 -3.05 9.23 -9.44
CA GLY A 18 -2.11 10.33 -9.16
C GLY A 18 -0.98 10.05 -8.16
N VAL A 19 -1.17 9.23 -7.12
CA VAL A 19 -0.09 8.82 -6.19
C VAL A 19 0.03 7.30 -6.22
N HIS A 20 1.14 6.79 -6.72
CA HIS A 20 1.36 5.35 -6.95
C HIS A 20 2.59 4.82 -6.20
N ASN A 21 3.41 5.71 -5.65
CA ASN A 21 4.63 5.36 -4.94
C ASN A 21 4.99 6.41 -3.89
N ASP A 22 5.98 6.05 -3.06
CA ASP A 22 6.53 6.87 -2.00
C ASP A 22 7.12 8.20 -2.50
N SER A 23 7.83 8.18 -3.63
CA SER A 23 8.43 9.39 -4.22
C SER A 23 7.36 10.42 -4.62
N GLU A 24 6.27 9.97 -5.25
CA GLU A 24 5.12 10.81 -5.59
C GLU A 24 4.42 11.33 -4.34
N ALA A 25 4.22 10.47 -3.32
CA ALA A 25 3.62 10.86 -2.05
C ALA A 25 4.44 11.96 -1.34
N MET A 26 5.76 11.77 -1.24
CA MET A 26 6.69 12.73 -0.65
C MET A 26 6.78 14.03 -1.45
N THR A 27 6.56 13.97 -2.77
CA THR A 27 6.54 15.15 -3.64
C THR A 27 5.24 15.94 -3.50
N ILE A 28 4.09 15.27 -3.50
CA ILE A 28 2.79 15.94 -3.53
C ILE A 28 2.43 16.55 -2.18
N PHE A 29 2.68 15.84 -1.07
CA PHE A 29 2.24 16.25 0.26
C PHE A 29 2.62 17.69 0.65
N PRO A 30 3.90 18.11 0.57
CA PRO A 30 4.27 19.48 0.93
C PRO A 30 3.70 20.53 -0.04
N ARG A 31 3.43 20.15 -1.30
CA ARG A 31 2.88 21.04 -2.34
C ARG A 31 1.40 21.32 -2.16
N ILE A 32 0.66 20.44 -1.47
CA ILE A 32 -0.79 20.61 -1.26
C ILE A 32 -1.12 21.99 -0.67
N LYS A 33 -0.30 22.51 0.25
CA LYS A 33 -0.58 23.80 0.91
C LYS A 33 -0.65 24.99 -0.07
N ASP A 34 0.01 24.89 -1.21
CA ASP A 34 0.16 25.96 -2.20
C ASP A 34 -0.75 25.75 -3.44
N MET A 35 -1.54 24.68 -3.49
CA MET A 35 -2.45 24.37 -4.60
C MET A 35 -3.78 25.13 -4.51
N PRO A 36 -4.49 25.34 -5.63
CA PRO A 36 -5.89 25.75 -5.63
C PRO A 36 -6.79 24.80 -4.82
N ALA A 37 -7.87 25.31 -4.23
CA ALA A 37 -8.71 24.54 -3.30
C ALA A 37 -9.24 23.22 -3.86
N GLU A 38 -9.65 23.19 -5.14
CA GLU A 38 -10.15 21.97 -5.78
C GLU A 38 -9.03 20.95 -6.03
N GLU A 39 -7.84 21.41 -6.42
CA GLU A 39 -6.67 20.55 -6.57
C GLU A 39 -6.18 20.01 -5.22
N GLN A 40 -6.27 20.81 -4.15
CA GLN A 40 -5.99 20.33 -2.79
C GLN A 40 -6.89 19.18 -2.40
N LYS A 41 -8.20 19.29 -2.64
CA LYS A 41 -9.16 18.22 -2.32
C LYS A 41 -8.81 16.94 -3.08
N LYS A 42 -8.52 17.06 -4.37
CA LYS A 42 -8.12 15.92 -5.21
C LYS A 42 -6.81 15.29 -4.73
N ALA A 43 -5.76 16.10 -4.50
CA ALA A 43 -4.47 15.62 -4.04
C ALA A 43 -4.56 14.94 -2.66
N ARG A 44 -5.37 15.48 -1.73
CA ARG A 44 -5.62 14.86 -0.42
C ARG A 44 -6.35 13.53 -0.55
N HIS A 45 -7.38 13.47 -1.41
CA HIS A 45 -8.12 12.24 -1.65
C HIS A 45 -7.22 11.13 -2.22
N ASN A 46 -6.43 11.47 -3.23
CA ASN A 46 -5.51 10.54 -3.89
C ASN A 46 -4.42 10.06 -2.93
N LEU A 47 -3.85 10.95 -2.12
CA LEU A 47 -2.86 10.58 -1.10
C LEU A 47 -3.47 9.68 -0.01
N LEU A 48 -4.71 9.93 0.40
CA LEU A 48 -5.40 9.05 1.35
C LEU A 48 -5.63 7.65 0.78
N LYS A 49 -5.97 7.54 -0.52
CA LYS A 49 -6.11 6.24 -1.19
C LYS A 49 -4.79 5.47 -1.24
N TYR A 50 -3.69 6.16 -1.51
CA TYR A 50 -2.35 5.57 -1.40
C TYR A 50 -2.05 5.10 0.04
N CYS A 51 -2.31 5.93 1.07
CA CYS A 51 -2.06 5.55 2.47
C CYS A 51 -2.93 4.38 2.96
N GLU A 52 -4.18 4.32 2.52
CA GLU A 52 -5.09 3.19 2.76
C GLU A 52 -4.48 1.89 2.22
N LEU A 53 -3.98 1.94 0.98
CA LEU A 53 -3.36 0.78 0.35
C LEU A 53 -2.05 0.36 1.02
N ASP A 54 -1.18 1.31 1.39
CA ASP A 54 0.06 1.04 2.16
C ASP A 54 -0.22 0.39 3.51
N THR A 55 -1.31 0.78 4.17
CA THR A 55 -1.71 0.16 5.44
C THR A 55 -2.21 -1.27 5.20
N TYR A 56 -3.07 -1.46 4.19
CA TYR A 56 -3.61 -2.78 3.86
C TYR A 56 -2.53 -3.77 3.43
N ALA A 57 -1.59 -3.31 2.61
CA ALA A 57 -0.36 -3.99 2.24
C ALA A 57 0.37 -4.57 3.45
N MET A 58 0.59 -3.75 4.49
CA MET A 58 1.26 -4.19 5.72
C MET A 58 0.46 -5.22 6.51
N VAL A 59 -0.87 -5.13 6.52
CA VAL A 59 -1.75 -6.15 7.13
C VAL A 59 -1.62 -7.49 6.41
N LYS A 60 -1.57 -7.48 5.08
CA LYS A 60 -1.35 -8.70 4.28
C LYS A 60 0.02 -9.31 4.53
N VAL A 61 1.08 -8.51 4.56
CA VAL A 61 2.44 -8.98 4.88
C VAL A 61 2.49 -9.61 6.27
N TRP A 62 1.86 -8.97 7.26
CA TRP A 62 1.76 -9.52 8.60
C TRP A 62 1.02 -10.86 8.61
N GLY A 63 -0.13 -10.96 7.94
CA GLY A 63 -0.89 -12.20 7.83
C GLY A 63 -0.08 -13.35 7.21
N GLU A 64 0.69 -13.05 6.17
CA GLU A 64 1.57 -14.05 5.54
C GLU A 64 2.71 -14.48 6.46
N LEU A 65 3.31 -13.54 7.21
CA LEU A 65 4.34 -13.87 8.19
C LEU A 65 3.81 -14.78 9.30
N VAL A 66 2.60 -14.50 9.81
CA VAL A 66 1.93 -15.36 10.80
C VAL A 66 1.65 -16.74 10.22
N ARG A 67 1.11 -16.83 9.00
CA ARG A 67 0.86 -18.10 8.30
C ARG A 67 2.11 -18.97 8.19
N VAL A 68 3.25 -18.36 7.84
CA VAL A 68 4.53 -19.08 7.73
C VAL A 68 5.03 -19.53 9.10
N LEU A 69 4.94 -18.69 10.14
CA LEU A 69 5.40 -19.04 11.48
C LEU A 69 4.54 -20.12 12.17
N GLU A 70 3.23 -20.13 11.92
CA GLU A 70 2.30 -21.10 12.50
C GLU A 70 2.21 -22.39 11.66
N GLY A 71 2.53 -22.32 10.37
CA GLY A 71 2.46 -23.42 9.40
C GLY A 71 3.62 -24.42 9.41
N ASP A 72 4.68 -24.20 10.19
CA ASP A 72 5.84 -25.10 10.30
C ASP A 72 5.76 -26.08 11.50
N THR A 73 4.57 -26.29 12.09
CA THR A 73 4.37 -27.26 13.19
C THR A 73 3.80 -28.61 12.78
N GLU A 74 3.59 -28.87 11.49
CA GLU A 74 3.14 -30.16 10.95
C GLU A 74 4.21 -30.85 10.07
N ASP A 75 5.46 -30.91 10.53
CA ASP A 75 6.39 -31.97 10.07
C ASP A 75 6.52 -33.02 11.18
N GLY A 76 5.38 -33.65 11.48
CA GLY A 76 5.28 -34.85 12.29
C GLY A 76 5.21 -36.10 11.40
N GLU A 77 6.21 -36.96 11.56
CA GLU A 77 6.19 -38.41 11.31
C GLU A 77 5.95 -38.90 9.86
N ASN A 78 7.05 -39.33 9.23
CA ASN A 78 7.10 -40.63 8.56
C ASN A 78 8.49 -41.27 8.75
#